data_AF-A0A9Q0LNL6-F1
#
_entry.id   AF-A0A9Q0LNL6-F1
#
_cell.length_a   1.000
_cell.length_b   1.000
_cell.length_c   1.000
_cell.angle_alpha   90.00
_cell.angle_beta   90.00
_cell.angle_gamma   90.00
#
_symmetry.space_group_name_H-M   'P 1'
#
loop_
_entity.id
_entity.type
_entity.pdbx_description
1 polymer ?
#
loop_
_entity_poly.entity_id
_entity_poly.type
_entity_poly.pdbx_seq_one_letter_code
_entity_poly.pdbx_strand_id
1 'polypeptide(L)'
;MEEKFSFDKAISNLFESNSFYDVTFIVGSNQDKETFYCHKLILSLRSEYWQKLFFGANWKEVQDKDCKIEIPDIRPSIFQEMMRYIYCNQVKINSDNLLDIFICADKYLINGLRETCEDDLVNSLDSQNCLDLFHFSQSYNLEALSGKIIQFIIKTIDEVLKIHNLSQKLSFNFVLQIISSVPIKNQFDILCSFFQTQNDGLKSNQNSSEALPKLTQEQIFQIDEIIDFRFMAHEQLKELKQLGFLTKKFERIFEEKNQEENIPNYENLICRLEVNDLTFSNDGIWKDKSKFGNNVRKHPSYELPTVFNVENYNGKSFKVMRFKPSCGMIFPDDLVIQQPFTIMIVDRYYGTKKGRTLQSRDVNWLLGKWSGNDGCFMEGWIGKKTVSGNEFTINTATLSNTNPKWYLNGKLLGDNGGNTSPYKLGICRGGKFNNEVSDADIAEILIWNYVLSDEERKKQEKLLSQKYGIKL
;
A
#
# COMPACT_ATOMS: atom_id res chain seq x y z
N MET A 1 62.07 -6.16 41.01
CA MET A 1 60.82 -6.51 40.32
C MET A 1 61.19 -6.72 38.86
N GLU A 2 61.29 -7.97 38.43
CA GLU A 2 61.43 -8.28 37.00
C GLU A 2 60.10 -7.86 36.32
N GLU A 3 60.18 -6.93 35.37
CA GLU A 3 59.07 -6.71 34.44
C GLU A 3 58.78 -8.07 33.78
N LYS A 4 57.62 -8.67 34.08
CA LYS A 4 57.17 -9.86 33.37
C LYS A 4 57.19 -9.54 31.87
N PHE A 5 58.00 -10.27 31.11
CA PHE A 5 58.04 -10.19 29.66
C PHE A 5 56.63 -10.42 29.12
N SER A 6 56.04 -9.38 28.54
CA SER A 6 54.75 -9.46 27.87
C SER A 6 55.02 -9.65 26.38
N PHE A 7 54.53 -10.76 25.82
CA PHE A 7 54.63 -11.03 24.40
C PHE A 7 54.00 -9.90 23.57
N ASP A 8 52.86 -9.37 24.02
CA ASP A 8 52.18 -8.24 23.37
C ASP A 8 53.06 -6.99 23.35
N LYS A 9 53.73 -6.66 24.47
CA LYS A 9 54.66 -5.53 24.56
C LYS A 9 55.86 -5.73 23.63
N ALA A 10 56.36 -6.96 23.49
CA ALA A 10 57.44 -7.27 22.57
C ALA A 10 57.03 -7.11 21.10
N ILE A 11 55.83 -7.54 20.71
CA ILE A 11 55.29 -7.33 19.36
C ILE A 11 55.01 -5.84 19.09
N SER A 12 54.46 -5.10 20.07
CA SER A 12 54.28 -3.64 19.94
C SER A 12 55.60 -2.90 19.75
N ASN A 13 56.67 -3.32 20.44
CA ASN A 13 57.99 -2.73 20.24
C ASN A 13 58.53 -2.95 18.81
N LEU A 14 58.18 -4.07 18.15
CA LEU A 14 58.56 -4.31 16.75
C LEU A 14 57.90 -3.33 15.77
N PHE A 15 56.74 -2.77 16.11
CA PHE A 15 56.10 -1.72 15.30
C PHE A 15 56.87 -0.39 15.39
N GLU A 16 57.43 -0.07 16.55
CA GLU A 16 58.19 1.16 16.77
C GLU A 16 59.66 1.02 16.37
N SER A 17 60.19 -0.20 16.39
CA SER A 17 61.57 -0.50 16.04
C SER A 17 61.69 -0.87 14.55
N ASN A 18 62.58 -0.22 13.80
CA ASN A 18 62.93 -0.63 12.44
C ASN A 18 63.87 -1.86 12.42
N SER A 19 63.67 -2.82 13.34
CA SER A 19 64.51 -4.01 13.51
C SER A 19 63.79 -5.25 13.00
N PHE A 20 64.54 -6.26 12.52
CA PHE A 20 64.02 -7.56 12.05
C PHE A 20 62.99 -7.55 10.92
N TYR A 21 62.82 -6.41 10.24
CA TYR A 21 61.93 -6.30 9.08
C TYR A 21 62.45 -7.16 7.91
N ASP A 22 61.51 -7.71 7.14
CA ASP A 22 61.76 -8.55 5.96
C ASP A 22 60.89 -8.14 4.75
N VAL A 23 60.17 -7.02 4.88
CA VAL A 23 59.44 -6.33 3.81
C VAL A 23 59.47 -4.81 4.05
N THR A 24 59.56 -4.04 2.96
CA THR A 24 59.52 -2.57 3.00
C THR A 24 58.36 -2.06 2.13
N PHE A 25 57.49 -1.21 2.69
CA PHE A 25 56.42 -0.57 1.94
C PHE A 25 56.75 0.90 1.66
N ILE A 26 56.52 1.35 0.44
CA ILE A 26 56.60 2.77 0.05
C ILE A 26 55.17 3.25 -0.19
N VAL A 27 54.64 4.02 0.74
CA VAL A 27 53.21 4.38 0.81
C VAL A 27 53.03 5.85 0.47
N GLY A 28 51.97 6.17 -0.28
CA GLY A 28 51.64 7.52 -0.71
C GLY A 28 52.10 7.85 -2.13
N SER A 29 51.67 9.00 -2.63
CA SER A 29 51.97 9.45 -3.99
C SER A 29 52.80 10.74 -3.99
N ASN A 30 53.59 10.94 -5.05
CA ASN A 30 54.38 12.15 -5.27
C ASN A 30 55.29 12.54 -4.09
N GLN A 31 55.04 13.70 -3.46
CA GLN A 31 55.87 14.28 -2.40
C GLN A 31 55.56 13.74 -1.00
N ASP A 32 54.43 13.05 -0.82
CA ASP A 32 53.98 12.50 0.47
C ASP A 32 54.32 11.02 0.64
N LYS A 33 55.41 10.55 -0.01
CA LYS A 33 55.85 9.16 0.10
C LYS A 33 56.56 8.91 1.43
N GLU A 34 56.07 7.94 2.18
CA GLU A 34 56.71 7.46 3.41
C GLU A 34 57.10 5.99 3.30
N THR A 35 58.18 5.61 3.99
CA THR A 35 58.70 4.24 3.99
C THR A 35 58.38 3.55 5.30
N PHE A 36 57.76 2.38 5.23
CA PHE A 36 57.39 1.56 6.38
C PHE A 36 58.14 0.23 6.34
N TYR A 37 58.82 -0.09 7.43
CA TYR A 37 59.53 -1.37 7.62
C TYR A 37 58.62 -2.32 8.38
N CYS A 38 58.35 -3.50 7.82
CA CYS A 38 57.33 -4.42 8.35
C CYS A 38 57.81 -5.88 8.32
N HIS A 39 57.00 -6.75 8.95
CA HIS A 39 57.30 -8.17 9.14
C HIS A 39 56.27 -9.04 8.42
N LYS A 40 56.69 -9.81 7.40
CA LYS A 40 55.84 -10.68 6.58
C LYS A 40 55.01 -11.64 7.43
N LEU A 41 55.61 -12.25 8.45
CA LEU A 41 54.93 -13.19 9.34
C LEU A 41 53.75 -12.53 10.09
N ILE A 42 53.98 -11.36 10.69
CA ILE A 42 52.95 -10.66 11.48
C ILE A 42 51.79 -10.24 10.57
N LEU A 43 52.10 -9.65 9.41
CA LEU A 43 51.10 -9.26 8.40
C LEU A 43 50.28 -10.47 7.95
N SER A 44 50.94 -11.60 7.66
CA SER A 44 50.29 -12.81 7.16
C SER A 44 49.43 -13.53 8.19
N LEU A 45 49.71 -13.37 9.49
CA LEU A 45 48.86 -13.91 10.56
C LEU A 45 47.57 -13.10 10.74
N ARG A 46 47.57 -11.83 10.29
CA ARG A 46 46.49 -10.86 10.56
C ARG A 46 45.73 -10.44 9.30
N SER A 47 46.19 -10.85 8.13
CA SER A 47 45.59 -10.57 6.82
C SER A 47 45.82 -11.74 5.87
N GLU A 48 44.72 -12.25 5.34
CA GLU A 48 44.75 -13.29 4.30
C GLU A 48 45.38 -12.77 3.00
N TYR A 49 45.20 -11.47 2.69
CA TYR A 49 45.81 -10.85 1.52
C TYR A 49 47.33 -10.94 1.58
N TRP A 50 47.95 -10.47 2.68
CA TRP A 50 49.40 -10.51 2.81
C TRP A 50 49.92 -11.93 2.95
N GLN A 51 49.18 -12.84 3.58
CA GLN A 51 49.51 -14.27 3.62
C GLN A 51 49.64 -14.84 2.20
N LYS A 52 48.66 -14.59 1.33
CA LYS A 52 48.69 -15.04 -0.06
C LYS A 52 49.80 -14.37 -0.86
N LEU A 53 50.02 -13.06 -0.65
CA LEU A 53 51.07 -12.31 -1.33
C LEU A 53 52.47 -12.86 -1.01
N PHE A 54 52.76 -13.11 0.28
CA PHE A 54 54.10 -13.50 0.71
C PHE A 54 54.37 -15.00 0.66
N PHE A 55 53.36 -15.83 0.93
CA PHE A 55 53.54 -17.28 1.10
C PHE A 55 52.68 -18.13 0.15
N GLY A 56 51.77 -17.52 -0.62
CA GLY A 56 50.87 -18.23 -1.53
C GLY A 56 51.34 -18.36 -2.97
N ALA A 57 52.01 -17.34 -3.52
CA ALA A 57 52.38 -17.29 -4.94
C ALA A 57 53.78 -16.70 -5.18
N ASN A 58 54.41 -17.11 -6.29
CA ASN A 58 55.75 -16.66 -6.70
C ASN A 58 55.72 -15.29 -7.40
N TRP A 59 55.39 -14.23 -6.65
CA TRP A 59 55.44 -12.85 -7.13
C TRP A 59 56.89 -12.34 -7.22
N LYS A 60 57.22 -11.63 -8.31
CA LYS A 60 58.61 -11.18 -8.58
C LYS A 60 59.09 -10.15 -7.55
N GLU A 61 58.19 -9.28 -7.11
CA GLU A 61 58.42 -8.21 -6.14
C GLU A 61 58.77 -8.76 -4.75
N VAL A 62 58.27 -9.95 -4.42
CA VAL A 62 58.52 -10.64 -3.15
C VAL A 62 59.87 -11.39 -3.16
N GLN A 63 60.39 -11.70 -4.35
CA GLN A 63 61.66 -12.39 -4.55
C GLN A 63 62.88 -11.46 -4.61
N ASP A 64 62.66 -10.14 -4.68
CA ASP A 64 63.73 -9.15 -4.57
C ASP A 64 64.36 -9.18 -3.16
N LYS A 65 65.68 -8.96 -3.09
CA LYS A 65 66.44 -9.04 -1.83
C LYS A 65 65.93 -8.06 -0.76
N ASP A 66 65.40 -6.91 -1.18
CA ASP A 66 64.86 -5.88 -0.28
C ASP A 66 63.33 -5.93 -0.12
N CYS A 67 62.63 -6.79 -0.90
CA CYS A 67 61.17 -6.95 -0.93
C CYS A 67 60.41 -5.62 -0.77
N LYS A 68 60.60 -4.70 -1.73
CA LYS A 68 59.99 -3.37 -1.73
C LYS A 68 58.64 -3.39 -2.45
N ILE A 69 57.58 -2.95 -1.77
CA ILE A 69 56.21 -2.90 -2.30
C ILE A 69 55.72 -1.46 -2.29
N GLU A 70 55.31 -0.95 -3.45
CA GLU A 70 54.72 0.38 -3.57
C GLU A 70 53.20 0.35 -3.39
N ILE A 71 52.68 1.27 -2.58
CA ILE A 71 51.25 1.46 -2.31
C ILE A 71 50.92 2.95 -2.53
N PRO A 72 50.75 3.39 -3.78
CA PRO A 72 50.60 4.81 -4.10
C PRO A 72 49.22 5.38 -3.74
N ASP A 73 48.23 4.52 -3.56
CA ASP A 73 46.80 4.87 -3.42
C ASP A 73 46.34 5.04 -1.97
N ILE A 74 47.24 4.95 -0.99
CA ILE A 74 46.92 5.05 0.43
C ILE A 74 47.73 6.17 1.08
N ARG A 75 47.06 6.98 1.92
CA ARG A 75 47.73 8.01 2.72
C ARG A 75 48.63 7.34 3.78
N PRO A 76 49.88 7.79 3.98
CA PRO A 76 50.77 7.21 5.00
C PRO A 76 50.15 7.10 6.40
N SER A 77 49.39 8.11 6.82
CA SER A 77 48.71 8.12 8.13
C SER A 77 47.67 6.99 8.29
N ILE A 78 46.97 6.63 7.21
CA ILE A 78 45.99 5.53 7.21
C ILE A 78 46.72 4.19 7.29
N PHE A 79 47.77 4.03 6.50
CA PHE A 79 48.60 2.82 6.53
C PHE A 79 49.25 2.62 7.90
N GLN A 80 49.74 3.69 8.52
CA GLN A 80 50.30 3.65 9.87
C GLN A 80 49.29 3.14 10.91
N GLU A 81 48.04 3.61 10.85
CA GLU A 81 46.99 3.16 11.79
C GLU A 81 46.55 1.72 11.53
N MET A 82 46.55 1.25 10.28
CA MET A 82 46.35 -0.17 9.99
C MET A 82 47.49 -1.04 10.55
N MET A 83 48.73 -0.61 10.38
CA MET A 83 49.89 -1.32 10.93
C MET A 83 49.82 -1.34 12.46
N ARG A 84 49.44 -0.22 13.10
CA ARG A 84 49.19 -0.17 14.55
C ARG A 84 48.16 -1.21 14.98
N TYR A 85 47.08 -1.38 14.21
CA TYR A 85 46.08 -2.41 14.52
C TYR A 85 46.63 -3.83 14.37
N ILE A 86 47.40 -4.09 13.31
CA ILE A 86 47.95 -5.42 13.05
C ILE A 86 48.90 -5.86 14.16
N TYR A 87 49.77 -4.96 14.64
CA TYR A 87 50.78 -5.27 15.66
C TYR A 87 50.22 -5.18 17.08
N CYS A 88 49.36 -4.21 17.36
CA CYS A 88 48.98 -3.87 18.73
C CYS A 88 47.49 -4.05 19.03
N ASN A 89 46.67 -4.41 18.04
CA ASN A 89 45.21 -4.45 18.13
C ASN A 89 44.62 -3.10 18.59
N GLN A 90 45.28 -2.00 18.23
CA GLN A 90 44.90 -0.62 18.56
C GLN A 90 44.83 0.21 17.30
N VAL A 91 43.83 1.10 17.21
CA VAL A 91 43.64 2.02 16.09
C VAL A 91 43.04 3.31 16.61
N LYS A 92 43.48 4.45 16.06
CA LYS A 92 42.89 5.77 16.37
C LYS A 92 41.93 6.17 15.26
N ILE A 93 40.65 5.94 15.48
CA ILE A 93 39.57 6.27 14.54
C ILE A 93 38.95 7.64 14.88
N ASN A 94 38.68 8.44 13.85
CA ASN A 94 37.91 9.67 13.88
C ASN A 94 37.13 9.86 12.56
N SER A 95 36.32 10.92 12.46
CA SER A 95 35.50 11.21 11.27
C SER A 95 36.29 11.30 9.96
N ASP A 96 37.54 11.77 10.03
CA ASP A 96 38.34 12.11 8.85
C ASP A 96 39.12 10.92 8.29
N ASN A 97 39.28 9.85 9.10
CA ASN A 97 40.04 8.66 8.73
C ASN A 97 39.21 7.37 8.70
N LEU A 98 38.02 7.35 9.29
CA LEU A 98 37.18 6.15 9.43
C LEU A 98 36.91 5.47 8.08
N LEU A 99 36.45 6.22 7.07
CA LEU A 99 36.15 5.66 5.75
C LEU A 99 37.39 5.09 5.06
N ASP A 100 38.52 5.79 5.11
CA ASP A 100 39.77 5.34 4.49
C ASP A 100 40.32 4.08 5.19
N ILE A 101 40.27 4.05 6.52
CA ILE A 101 40.68 2.87 7.29
C ILE A 101 39.78 1.69 6.96
N PHE A 102 38.46 1.89 6.87
CA PHE A 102 37.50 0.87 6.47
C PHE A 102 37.84 0.29 5.08
N ILE A 103 38.03 1.15 4.06
CA ILE A 103 38.36 0.71 2.69
C ILE A 103 39.64 -0.11 2.68
N CYS A 104 40.66 0.35 3.40
CA CYS A 104 41.94 -0.35 3.42
C CYS A 104 41.85 -1.67 4.20
N ALA A 105 41.11 -1.71 5.31
CA ALA A 105 40.87 -2.94 6.06
C ALA A 105 40.16 -3.99 5.21
N ASP A 106 39.19 -3.59 4.39
CA ASP A 106 38.52 -4.51 3.45
C ASP A 106 39.45 -4.93 2.30
N LYS A 107 40.14 -3.97 1.66
CA LYS A 107 41.13 -4.24 0.58
C LYS A 107 42.19 -5.26 0.98
N TYR A 108 42.70 -5.17 2.20
CA TYR A 108 43.72 -6.08 2.72
C TYR A 108 43.15 -7.20 3.60
N LEU A 109 41.83 -7.42 3.61
CA LEU A 109 41.18 -8.52 4.33
C LEU A 109 41.55 -8.59 5.83
N ILE A 110 41.59 -7.45 6.51
CA ILE A 110 41.82 -7.31 7.96
C ILE A 110 40.46 -7.31 8.67
N ASN A 111 39.83 -8.49 8.73
CA ASN A 111 38.42 -8.62 9.13
C ASN A 111 38.05 -7.93 10.45
N GLY A 112 38.86 -8.09 11.50
CA GLY A 112 38.56 -7.47 12.81
C GLY A 112 38.59 -5.94 12.80
N LEU A 113 39.47 -5.33 11.99
CA LEU A 113 39.51 -3.88 11.81
C LEU A 113 38.33 -3.40 10.97
N ARG A 114 38.02 -4.14 9.90
CA ARG A 114 36.87 -3.85 9.04
C ARG A 114 35.57 -3.85 9.84
N GLU A 115 35.34 -4.88 10.65
CA GLU A 115 34.15 -5.01 11.51
C GLU A 115 34.07 -3.84 12.51
N THR A 116 35.18 -3.49 13.15
CA THR A 116 35.24 -2.33 14.07
C THR A 116 34.84 -1.03 13.36
N CYS A 117 35.41 -0.77 12.18
CA CYS A 117 35.07 0.42 11.40
C CYS A 117 33.63 0.38 10.87
N GLU A 118 33.10 -0.78 10.51
CA GLU A 118 31.71 -0.92 10.08
C GLU A 118 30.74 -0.55 11.20
N ASP A 119 31.01 -1.02 12.43
CA ASP A 119 30.19 -0.68 13.60
C ASP A 119 30.26 0.82 13.92
N ASP A 120 31.43 1.43 13.85
CA ASP A 120 31.59 2.89 14.02
C ASP A 120 30.86 3.69 12.93
N LEU A 121 30.92 3.24 11.67
CA LEU A 121 30.16 3.85 10.57
C LEU A 121 28.66 3.79 10.83
N VAL A 122 28.15 2.63 11.25
CA VAL A 122 26.73 2.43 11.56
C VAL A 122 26.30 3.28 12.76
N ASN A 123 27.14 3.38 13.80
CA ASN A 123 26.88 4.21 14.98
C ASN A 123 26.91 5.71 14.67
N SER A 124 27.62 6.11 13.60
CA SER A 124 27.68 7.49 13.13
C SER A 124 26.49 7.90 12.24
N LEU A 125 25.59 6.96 11.88
CA LEU A 125 24.47 7.24 10.98
C LEU A 125 23.50 8.26 11.57
N ASP A 126 23.21 9.28 10.78
CA ASP A 126 22.18 10.27 11.06
C ASP A 126 21.38 10.64 9.80
N SER A 127 20.35 11.46 9.98
CA SER A 127 19.47 11.87 8.88
C SER A 127 20.14 12.78 7.85
N GLN A 128 21.36 13.30 8.10
CA GLN A 128 22.13 14.16 7.21
C GLN A 128 23.13 13.36 6.35
N ASN A 129 23.76 12.34 6.94
CA ASN A 129 24.84 11.59 6.32
C ASN A 129 24.40 10.24 5.71
N CYS A 130 23.22 9.73 6.08
CA CYS A 130 22.80 8.37 5.70
C CYS A 130 22.76 8.13 4.20
N LEU A 131 22.35 9.11 3.39
CA LEU A 131 22.28 8.97 1.93
C LEU A 131 23.67 8.96 1.29
N ASP A 132 24.60 9.77 1.80
CA ASP A 132 25.97 9.83 1.26
C ASP A 132 26.75 8.57 1.65
N LEU A 133 26.57 8.06 2.88
CA LEU A 133 27.07 6.75 3.30
C LEU A 133 26.43 5.60 2.52
N PHE A 134 25.15 5.72 2.16
CA PHE A 134 24.49 4.74 1.30
C PHE A 134 25.14 4.71 -0.09
N HIS A 135 25.34 5.86 -0.72
CA HIS A 135 26.06 5.97 -1.99
C HIS A 135 27.45 5.36 -1.92
N PHE A 136 28.18 5.67 -0.87
CA PHE A 136 29.48 5.08 -0.61
C PHE A 136 29.41 3.55 -0.54
N SER A 137 28.48 3.00 0.24
CA SER A 137 28.33 1.55 0.37
C SER A 137 28.03 0.86 -0.97
N GLN A 138 27.30 1.53 -1.87
CA GLN A 138 27.02 1.04 -3.21
C GLN A 138 28.25 1.09 -4.12
N SER A 139 29.01 2.19 -4.12
CA SER A 139 30.23 2.33 -4.94
C SER A 139 31.29 1.27 -4.62
N TYR A 140 31.33 0.77 -3.38
CA TYR A 140 32.27 -0.25 -2.92
C TYR A 140 31.65 -1.66 -2.79
N ASN A 141 30.40 -1.87 -3.23
CA ASN A 141 29.69 -3.15 -3.13
C ASN A 141 29.62 -3.73 -1.70
N LEU A 142 29.39 -2.88 -0.70
CA LEU A 142 29.35 -3.25 0.72
C LEU A 142 27.93 -3.65 1.15
N GLU A 143 27.47 -4.82 0.68
CA GLU A 143 26.08 -5.26 0.84
C GLU A 143 25.58 -5.27 2.30
N ALA A 144 26.40 -5.73 3.24
CA ALA A 144 26.06 -5.78 4.66
C ALA A 144 25.82 -4.38 5.26
N LEU A 145 26.73 -3.44 4.96
CA LEU A 145 26.61 -2.05 5.39
C LEU A 145 25.41 -1.37 4.72
N SER A 146 25.19 -1.57 3.42
CA SER A 146 24.02 -1.06 2.70
C SER A 146 22.72 -1.51 3.36
N GLY A 147 22.62 -2.78 3.76
CA GLY A 147 21.46 -3.33 4.46
C GLY A 147 21.17 -2.61 5.78
N LYS A 148 22.21 -2.37 6.60
CA LYS A 148 22.09 -1.62 7.87
C LYS A 148 21.67 -0.17 7.63
N ILE A 149 22.22 0.49 6.63
CA ILE A 149 21.87 1.88 6.26
C ILE A 149 20.41 1.97 5.79
N ILE A 150 19.95 1.03 4.96
CA ILE A 150 18.55 0.99 4.51
C ILE A 150 17.60 0.84 5.71
N GLN A 151 17.91 -0.04 6.67
CA GLN A 151 17.10 -0.20 7.87
C GLN A 151 17.02 1.10 8.68
N PHE A 152 18.13 1.84 8.78
CA PHE A 152 18.15 3.16 9.39
C PHE A 152 17.23 4.14 8.64
N ILE A 153 17.40 4.27 7.32
CA ILE A 153 16.60 5.17 6.47
C ILE A 153 15.10 4.88 6.61
N ILE A 154 14.70 3.60 6.59
CA ILE A 154 13.29 3.20 6.76
C ILE A 154 12.76 3.65 8.13
N LYS A 155 13.56 3.49 9.19
CA LYS A 155 13.17 3.84 10.57
C LYS A 155 13.05 5.36 10.76
N THR A 156 13.85 6.17 10.07
CA THR A 156 13.92 7.63 10.23
C THR A 156 13.40 8.39 9.00
N ILE A 157 12.58 7.74 8.16
CA ILE A 157 12.20 8.25 6.84
C ILE A 157 11.55 9.64 6.88
N ASP A 158 10.77 9.94 7.91
CA ASP A 158 10.13 11.25 8.12
C ASP A 158 11.15 12.40 8.29
N GLU A 159 12.31 12.13 8.90
CA GLU A 159 13.38 13.12 9.09
C GLU A 159 14.22 13.25 7.82
N VAL A 160 14.52 12.13 7.18
CA VAL A 160 15.26 12.09 5.92
C VAL A 160 14.52 12.86 4.82
N LEU A 161 13.20 12.69 4.69
CA LEU A 161 12.37 13.39 3.70
C LEU A 161 12.27 14.91 3.92
N LYS A 162 12.54 15.40 5.14
CA LYS A 162 12.59 16.86 5.41
C LYS A 162 13.89 17.50 4.97
N ILE A 163 14.97 16.73 4.95
CA ILE A 163 16.33 17.22 4.70
C ILE A 163 16.73 16.97 3.25
N HIS A 164 16.32 15.83 2.70
CA HIS A 164 16.81 15.35 1.42
C HIS A 164 15.69 15.06 0.43
N ASN A 165 16.00 15.28 -0.84
CA ASN A 165 15.20 14.75 -1.93
C ASN A 165 15.76 13.39 -2.38
N LEU A 166 15.02 12.32 -2.08
CA LEU A 166 15.44 10.95 -2.37
C LEU A 166 15.62 10.68 -3.86
N SER A 167 14.85 11.31 -4.74
CA SER A 167 14.89 11.05 -6.19
C SER A 167 16.17 11.57 -6.85
N GLN A 168 16.81 12.57 -6.25
CA GLN A 168 18.05 13.16 -6.74
C GLN A 168 19.27 12.39 -6.26
N LYS A 169 19.19 11.82 -5.05
CA LYS A 169 20.29 11.05 -4.48
C LYS A 169 20.19 9.59 -4.92
N LEU A 170 19.09 8.90 -4.66
CA LEU A 170 18.99 7.45 -4.82
C LEU A 170 18.61 7.00 -6.23
N SER A 171 19.04 5.79 -6.61
CA SER A 171 18.57 5.15 -7.84
C SER A 171 17.09 4.75 -7.72
N PHE A 172 16.40 4.65 -8.86
CA PHE A 172 14.98 4.32 -8.90
C PHE A 172 14.64 3.00 -8.18
N ASN A 173 15.45 1.97 -8.39
CA ASN A 173 15.23 0.65 -7.76
C ASN A 173 15.28 0.72 -6.23
N PHE A 174 16.17 1.55 -5.67
CA PHE A 174 16.24 1.72 -4.22
C PHE A 174 15.06 2.50 -3.67
N VAL A 175 14.60 3.52 -4.39
CA VAL A 175 13.38 4.23 -4.02
C VAL A 175 12.20 3.26 -3.97
N LEU A 176 12.07 2.35 -4.93
CA LEU A 176 11.04 1.30 -4.90
C LEU A 176 11.15 0.38 -3.67
N GLN A 177 12.37 -0.03 -3.31
CA GLN A 177 12.61 -0.85 -2.13
C GLN A 177 12.23 -0.12 -0.82
N ILE A 178 12.49 1.18 -0.74
CA ILE A 178 12.08 2.00 0.41
C ILE A 178 10.55 2.12 0.44
N ILE A 179 9.91 2.46 -0.68
CA ILE A 179 8.45 2.59 -0.79
C ILE A 179 7.75 1.30 -0.32
N SER A 180 8.22 0.13 -0.75
CA SER A 180 7.63 -1.16 -0.37
C SER A 180 7.78 -1.50 1.12
N SER A 181 8.69 -0.83 1.82
CA SER A 181 9.06 -1.14 3.21
C SER A 181 8.58 -0.12 4.23
N VAL A 182 7.94 0.98 3.79
CA VAL A 182 7.45 2.06 4.68
C VAL A 182 5.92 2.11 4.75
N PRO A 183 5.34 2.68 5.82
CA PRO A 183 3.90 2.90 5.92
C PRO A 183 3.33 3.77 4.78
N ILE A 184 2.03 3.60 4.49
CA ILE A 184 1.34 4.24 3.35
C ILE A 184 1.46 5.77 3.35
N LYS A 185 1.44 6.40 4.53
CA LYS A 185 1.66 7.84 4.65
C LYS A 185 3.00 8.26 4.04
N ASN A 186 4.07 7.54 4.37
CA ASN A 186 5.40 7.80 3.85
C ASN A 186 5.52 7.44 2.37
N GLN A 187 4.79 6.42 1.89
CA GLN A 187 4.74 6.10 0.46
C GLN A 187 4.23 7.29 -0.37
N PHE A 188 3.17 7.97 0.09
CA PHE A 188 2.66 9.18 -0.56
C PHE A 188 3.70 10.31 -0.60
N ASP A 189 4.32 10.62 0.54
CA ASP A 189 5.32 11.71 0.62
C ASP A 189 6.54 11.43 -0.27
N ILE A 190 7.02 10.18 -0.32
CA ILE A 190 8.09 9.75 -1.22
C ILE A 190 7.67 9.92 -2.67
N LEU A 191 6.46 9.48 -3.06
CA LEU A 191 5.96 9.68 -4.41
C LEU A 191 5.89 11.16 -4.78
N CYS A 192 5.31 11.99 -3.92
CA CYS A 192 5.23 13.43 -4.17
C CYS A 192 6.64 14.03 -4.35
N SER A 193 7.60 13.66 -3.50
CA SER A 193 8.99 14.11 -3.67
C SER A 193 9.58 13.72 -5.03
N PHE A 194 9.23 12.53 -5.54
CA PHE A 194 9.72 11.98 -6.80
C PHE A 194 9.11 12.68 -8.03
N PHE A 195 7.80 12.97 -7.98
CA PHE A 195 7.10 13.67 -9.05
C PHE A 195 7.31 15.19 -9.02
N GLN A 196 7.42 15.82 -7.85
CA GLN A 196 7.67 17.26 -7.72
C GLN A 196 9.02 17.66 -8.32
N THR A 197 10.06 16.83 -8.18
CA THR A 197 11.36 17.03 -8.87
C THR A 197 11.27 17.11 -10.39
N GLN A 198 10.22 16.54 -11.00
CA GLN A 198 9.99 16.64 -12.44
C GLN A 198 9.41 18.00 -12.86
N ASN A 199 8.68 18.67 -11.96
CA ASN A 199 8.07 19.98 -12.23
C ASN A 199 9.00 21.16 -11.91
N ASP A 200 9.91 21.01 -10.96
CA ASP A 200 10.88 22.07 -10.64
C ASP A 200 11.99 22.21 -11.68
N GLY A 201 12.40 21.10 -12.33
CA GLY A 201 13.31 21.14 -13.48
C GLY A 201 12.76 21.91 -14.70
N LEU A 202 11.43 22.07 -14.79
CA LEU A 202 10.77 22.90 -15.81
C LEU A 202 10.77 24.40 -15.45
N LYS A 203 10.90 24.75 -14.16
CA LYS A 203 10.92 26.15 -13.70
C LYS A 203 12.34 26.72 -13.60
N SER A 204 13.36 25.88 -13.38
CA SER A 204 14.75 26.34 -13.19
C SER A 204 15.63 26.32 -14.45
N ASN A 205 15.26 25.60 -15.52
CA ASN A 205 16.15 25.42 -16.67
C ASN A 205 15.76 26.32 -17.86
N GLN A 206 16.23 27.57 -17.83
CA GLN A 206 16.51 28.30 -19.07
C GLN A 206 17.98 28.22 -19.51
N ASN A 207 18.92 27.66 -18.73
CA ASN A 207 20.36 27.69 -19.08
C ASN A 207 21.23 26.49 -18.59
N SER A 208 20.73 25.26 -18.52
CA SER A 208 21.59 24.07 -18.31
C SER A 208 21.04 22.84 -19.03
N SER A 209 21.94 22.11 -19.72
CA SER A 209 21.64 21.08 -20.72
C SER A 209 21.32 19.69 -20.18
N GLU A 210 20.98 19.54 -18.90
CA GLU A 210 20.62 18.25 -18.32
C GLU A 210 19.26 18.38 -17.61
N ALA A 211 18.18 18.23 -18.38
CA ALA A 211 16.88 17.93 -17.81
C ALA A 211 16.92 16.50 -17.26
N LEU A 212 16.62 16.30 -15.97
CA LEU A 212 16.46 14.95 -15.43
C LEU A 212 15.42 14.19 -16.28
N PRO A 213 15.68 12.93 -16.65
CA PRO A 213 14.76 12.16 -17.48
C PRO A 213 13.43 11.97 -16.73
N LYS A 214 12.32 12.24 -17.42
CA LYS A 214 10.97 11.88 -16.96
C LYS A 214 10.95 10.39 -16.64
N LEU A 215 10.25 10.01 -15.57
CA LEU A 215 9.94 8.60 -15.27
C LEU A 215 9.41 7.93 -16.54
N THR A 216 9.98 6.78 -16.90
CA THR A 216 9.47 6.00 -18.01
C THR A 216 8.11 5.40 -17.64
N GLN A 217 7.30 5.07 -18.65
CA GLN A 217 6.04 4.36 -18.44
C GLN A 217 6.24 3.04 -17.68
N GLU A 218 7.37 2.38 -17.88
CA GLU A 218 7.74 1.16 -17.15
C GLU A 218 7.97 1.42 -15.66
N GLN A 219 8.66 2.51 -15.32
CA GLN A 219 8.87 2.89 -13.92
C GLN A 219 7.56 3.29 -13.23
N ILE A 220 6.67 4.01 -13.93
CA ILE A 220 5.33 4.33 -13.42
C ILE A 220 4.53 3.05 -13.16
N PHE A 221 4.62 2.06 -14.05
CA PHE A 221 3.96 0.77 -13.87
C PHE A 221 4.51 -0.01 -12.66
N GLN A 222 5.83 0.01 -12.43
CA GLN A 222 6.43 -0.63 -11.25
C GLN A 222 5.96 0.01 -9.93
N ILE A 223 5.82 1.33 -9.90
CA ILE A 223 5.22 2.05 -8.76
C ILE A 223 3.77 1.62 -8.55
N ASP A 224 2.99 1.57 -9.63
CA ASP A 224 1.56 1.25 -9.63
C ASP A 224 1.29 -0.15 -9.07
N GLU A 225 2.18 -1.12 -9.31
CA GLU A 225 2.07 -2.47 -8.78
C GLU A 225 2.33 -2.56 -7.27
N ILE A 226 3.27 -1.77 -6.75
CA ILE A 226 3.68 -1.82 -5.34
C ILE A 226 2.69 -1.09 -4.44
N ILE A 227 2.09 -0.01 -4.92
CA ILE A 227 1.26 0.88 -4.09
C ILE A 227 -0.21 0.48 -4.13
N ASP A 228 -0.80 0.40 -2.94
CA ASP A 228 -2.23 0.23 -2.79
C ASP A 228 -2.94 1.57 -2.52
N PHE A 229 -3.28 2.25 -3.63
CA PHE A 229 -3.97 3.53 -3.64
C PHE A 229 -5.32 3.55 -2.90
N ARG A 230 -5.92 2.38 -2.61
CA ARG A 230 -7.19 2.29 -1.88
C ARG A 230 -7.08 2.83 -0.45
N PHE A 231 -5.89 2.82 0.13
CA PHE A 231 -5.65 3.31 1.48
C PHE A 231 -5.23 4.79 1.56
N MET A 232 -4.97 5.46 0.43
CA MET A 232 -4.64 6.88 0.39
C MET A 232 -5.90 7.75 0.46
N ALA A 233 -5.84 8.91 1.11
CA ALA A 233 -6.96 9.86 1.14
C ALA A 233 -7.26 10.39 -0.27
N HIS A 234 -8.49 10.86 -0.49
CA HIS A 234 -8.89 11.35 -1.83
C HIS A 234 -8.08 12.57 -2.28
N GLU A 235 -7.80 13.50 -1.38
CA GLU A 235 -6.94 14.66 -1.64
C GLU A 235 -5.52 14.25 -2.07
N GLN A 236 -4.97 13.19 -1.47
CA GLN A 236 -3.66 12.64 -1.86
C GLN A 236 -3.71 12.08 -3.29
N LEU A 237 -4.77 11.36 -3.65
CA LEU A 237 -4.94 10.86 -5.02
C LEU A 237 -5.16 12.01 -6.02
N LYS A 238 -5.87 13.07 -5.64
CA LYS A 238 -6.01 14.28 -6.48
C LYS A 238 -4.63 14.90 -6.77
N GLU A 239 -3.78 15.01 -5.75
CA GLU A 239 -2.42 15.55 -5.90
C GLU A 239 -1.55 14.69 -6.83
N LEU A 240 -1.50 13.36 -6.62
CA LEU A 240 -0.77 12.45 -7.50
C LEU A 240 -1.25 12.52 -8.96
N LYS A 241 -2.56 12.69 -9.17
CA LYS A 241 -3.12 12.88 -10.50
C LYS A 241 -2.66 14.18 -11.14
N GLN A 242 -2.63 15.29 -10.38
CA GLN A 242 -2.10 16.59 -10.85
C GLN A 242 -0.62 16.52 -11.19
N LEU A 243 0.13 15.71 -10.44
CA LEU A 243 1.54 15.41 -10.68
C LEU A 243 1.78 14.48 -11.89
N GLY A 244 0.73 14.00 -12.54
CA GLY A 244 0.80 13.21 -13.78
C GLY A 244 0.87 11.70 -13.59
N PHE A 245 0.57 11.17 -12.41
CA PHE A 245 0.44 9.73 -12.19
C PHE A 245 -0.85 9.22 -12.86
N LEU A 246 -0.72 8.56 -14.01
CA LEU A 246 -1.86 8.17 -14.86
C LEU A 246 -1.72 6.71 -15.35
N THR A 247 -1.97 5.75 -14.46
CA THR A 247 -2.13 4.33 -14.82
C THR A 247 -3.61 3.96 -14.85
N LYS A 248 -3.98 2.93 -15.63
CA LYS A 248 -5.36 2.43 -15.67
C LYS A 248 -5.87 1.97 -14.30
N LYS A 249 -4.99 1.37 -13.48
CA LYS A 249 -5.31 0.92 -12.11
C LYS A 249 -5.59 2.11 -11.20
N PHE A 250 -4.70 3.11 -11.20
CA PHE A 250 -4.86 4.33 -10.44
C PHE A 250 -6.11 5.11 -10.85
N GLU A 251 -6.32 5.31 -12.16
CA GLU A 251 -7.49 6.03 -12.69
C GLU A 251 -8.79 5.36 -12.25
N ARG A 252 -8.87 4.02 -12.33
CA ARG A 252 -10.03 3.27 -11.85
C ARG A 252 -10.28 3.50 -10.35
N ILE A 253 -9.25 3.39 -9.51
CA ILE A 253 -9.38 3.59 -8.04
C ILE A 253 -9.75 5.04 -7.71
N PHE A 254 -9.16 6.00 -8.43
CA PHE A 254 -9.48 7.41 -8.29
C PHE A 254 -10.93 7.72 -8.67
N GLU A 255 -11.44 7.12 -9.75
CA GLU A 255 -12.84 7.22 -10.15
C GLU A 255 -13.78 6.56 -9.13
N GLU A 256 -13.43 5.37 -8.63
CA GLU A 256 -14.17 4.68 -7.57
C GLU A 256 -14.30 5.55 -6.31
N LYS A 257 -13.21 6.18 -5.85
CA LYS A 257 -13.28 7.09 -4.69
C LYS A 257 -13.96 8.43 -4.97
N ASN A 258 -13.84 8.99 -6.18
CA ASN A 258 -14.64 10.16 -6.58
C ASN A 258 -16.14 9.89 -6.56
N GLN A 259 -16.54 8.66 -6.88
CA GLN A 259 -17.92 8.21 -6.75
C GLN A 259 -18.33 8.08 -5.27
N GLU A 260 -17.38 7.86 -4.35
CA GLU A 260 -17.60 7.83 -2.90
C GLU A 260 -17.72 9.21 -2.23
N GLU A 261 -17.01 10.25 -2.69
CA GLU A 261 -17.13 11.62 -2.15
C GLU A 261 -18.44 12.34 -2.56
N ASN A 262 -19.11 11.89 -3.62
CA ASN A 262 -20.33 12.53 -4.17
C ASN A 262 -21.64 11.83 -3.79
N ILE A 263 -21.64 11.14 -2.65
CA ILE A 263 -22.79 10.34 -2.20
C ILE A 263 -23.73 11.19 -1.31
N PRO A 264 -25.07 11.00 -1.38
CA PRO A 264 -25.98 11.47 -0.33
C PRO A 264 -25.49 11.13 1.08
N ASN A 265 -25.84 11.93 2.10
CA ASN A 265 -25.30 11.75 3.45
C ASN A 265 -25.54 10.32 4.02
N TYR A 266 -24.56 9.42 3.85
CA TYR A 266 -24.60 8.07 4.38
C TYR A 266 -24.51 8.02 5.91
N GLU A 267 -24.26 9.15 6.57
CA GLU A 267 -24.34 9.26 8.02
C GLU A 267 -25.73 8.87 8.55
N ASN A 268 -26.78 9.06 7.75
CA ASN A 268 -28.16 8.71 8.09
C ASN A 268 -28.71 7.53 7.27
N LEU A 269 -27.86 6.83 6.52
CA LEU A 269 -28.21 5.56 5.89
C LEU A 269 -28.20 4.48 6.98
N ILE A 270 -29.37 3.94 7.31
CA ILE A 270 -29.52 2.97 8.40
C ILE A 270 -29.27 1.53 7.98
N CYS A 271 -29.31 1.24 6.67
CA CYS A 271 -28.93 -0.07 6.14
C CYS A 271 -28.50 0.02 4.68
N ARG A 272 -27.39 -0.64 4.33
CA ARG A 272 -26.88 -0.83 2.97
C ARG A 272 -26.47 -2.28 2.77
N LEU A 273 -27.26 -2.99 1.97
CA LEU A 273 -26.99 -4.37 1.60
C LEU A 273 -26.55 -4.39 0.15
N GLU A 274 -25.24 -4.46 -0.07
CA GLU A 274 -24.64 -4.56 -1.39
C GLU A 274 -24.06 -5.97 -1.58
N VAL A 275 -24.21 -6.53 -2.78
CA VAL A 275 -23.59 -7.82 -3.13
C VAL A 275 -22.21 -7.62 -3.77
N ASN A 276 -21.17 -8.15 -3.11
CA ASN A 276 -19.79 -8.27 -3.61
C ASN A 276 -19.16 -9.66 -3.27
N ASP A 277 -17.85 -9.81 -3.40
CA ASP A 277 -17.15 -11.07 -3.10
C ASP A 277 -17.23 -11.53 -1.64
N LEU A 278 -17.52 -10.62 -0.71
CA LEU A 278 -17.57 -10.86 0.73
C LEU A 278 -19.00 -10.72 1.29
N THR A 279 -20.01 -10.78 0.42
CA THR A 279 -21.42 -10.53 0.77
C THR A 279 -21.88 -11.35 1.96
N PHE A 280 -21.45 -12.61 2.00
CA PHE A 280 -21.81 -13.55 3.06
C PHE A 280 -20.65 -13.84 3.99
N SER A 281 -20.91 -13.85 5.30
CA SER A 281 -20.11 -14.68 6.20
C SER A 281 -20.42 -16.16 5.93
N ASN A 282 -19.52 -17.05 6.32
CA ASN A 282 -19.75 -18.50 6.29
C ASN A 282 -21.05 -18.91 7.02
N ASP A 283 -21.62 -18.02 7.85
CA ASP A 283 -22.82 -18.24 8.65
C ASP A 283 -24.12 -17.78 7.96
N GLY A 284 -24.07 -17.36 6.69
CA GLY A 284 -25.26 -16.95 5.94
C GLY A 284 -25.83 -15.58 6.32
N ILE A 285 -24.94 -14.66 6.71
CA ILE A 285 -25.26 -13.26 7.06
C ILE A 285 -24.88 -12.35 5.90
N TRP A 286 -25.83 -11.58 5.38
CA TRP A 286 -25.58 -10.48 4.45
C TRP A 286 -25.25 -9.22 5.25
N LYS A 287 -23.98 -8.83 5.22
CA LYS A 287 -23.48 -7.73 6.05
C LYS A 287 -24.00 -6.38 5.59
N ASP A 288 -24.46 -5.59 6.55
CA ASP A 288 -24.76 -4.17 6.37
C ASP A 288 -23.48 -3.36 6.28
N LYS A 289 -23.35 -2.54 5.23
CA LYS A 289 -22.22 -1.63 5.00
C LYS A 289 -22.43 -0.25 5.60
N SER A 290 -23.58 0.02 6.21
CA SER A 290 -23.81 1.24 6.97
C SER A 290 -23.06 1.21 8.31
N LYS A 291 -22.97 2.37 8.97
CA LYS A 291 -22.38 2.45 10.32
C LYS A 291 -23.23 1.78 11.41
N PHE A 292 -24.47 1.38 11.09
CA PHE A 292 -25.41 0.82 12.07
C PHE A 292 -25.34 -0.70 12.18
N GLY A 293 -24.75 -1.40 11.21
CA GLY A 293 -24.51 -2.84 11.30
C GLY A 293 -25.78 -3.70 11.34
N ASN A 294 -26.87 -3.25 10.70
CA ASN A 294 -28.15 -3.94 10.62
C ASN A 294 -28.12 -5.15 9.66
N ASN A 295 -27.31 -6.13 9.99
CA ASN A 295 -27.04 -7.29 9.15
C ASN A 295 -28.29 -8.14 8.90
N VAL A 296 -28.48 -8.56 7.65
CA VAL A 296 -29.60 -9.43 7.27
C VAL A 296 -29.18 -10.89 7.38
N ARG A 297 -30.01 -11.72 7.99
CA ARG A 297 -29.72 -13.13 8.24
C ARG A 297 -30.67 -14.04 7.48
N LYS A 298 -30.22 -15.27 7.22
CA LYS A 298 -31.09 -16.35 6.74
C LYS A 298 -32.30 -16.51 7.66
N HIS A 299 -33.50 -16.65 7.07
CA HIS A 299 -34.68 -17.02 7.84
C HIS A 299 -34.54 -18.48 8.33
N PRO A 300 -34.87 -18.80 9.61
CA PRO A 300 -34.66 -20.15 10.16
C PRO A 300 -35.27 -21.27 9.32
N SER A 301 -36.47 -21.06 8.79
CA SER A 301 -37.25 -22.05 8.03
C SER A 301 -36.95 -22.13 6.53
N TYR A 302 -36.09 -21.27 5.96
CA TYR A 302 -35.89 -21.16 4.51
C TYR A 302 -34.43 -21.32 4.13
N GLU A 303 -34.17 -21.67 2.88
CA GLU A 303 -32.81 -21.85 2.35
C GLU A 303 -32.08 -20.50 2.21
N LEU A 304 -30.74 -20.56 2.25
CA LEU A 304 -29.90 -19.38 1.99
C LEU A 304 -29.91 -19.09 0.48
N PRO A 305 -30.03 -17.82 0.05
CA PRO A 305 -29.79 -17.46 -1.35
C PRO A 305 -28.30 -17.57 -1.69
N THR A 306 -27.97 -17.59 -2.98
CA THR A 306 -26.59 -17.78 -3.47
C THR A 306 -26.10 -16.53 -4.17
N VAL A 307 -24.82 -16.17 -3.99
CA VAL A 307 -24.20 -15.10 -4.79
C VAL A 307 -23.98 -15.60 -6.21
N PHE A 308 -24.38 -14.82 -7.21
CA PHE A 308 -24.27 -15.16 -8.61
C PHE A 308 -23.69 -13.98 -9.41
N ASN A 309 -22.79 -14.25 -10.36
CA ASN A 309 -22.34 -13.25 -11.32
C ASN A 309 -23.37 -13.13 -12.44
N VAL A 310 -23.82 -11.92 -12.72
CA VAL A 310 -24.78 -11.64 -13.80
C VAL A 310 -24.23 -10.55 -14.70
N GLU A 311 -24.64 -10.61 -15.96
CA GLU A 311 -24.47 -9.52 -16.91
C GLU A 311 -25.86 -8.94 -17.20
N ASN A 312 -25.98 -7.62 -17.21
CA ASN A 312 -27.20 -6.95 -17.65
C ASN A 312 -27.23 -6.80 -19.18
N TYR A 313 -28.34 -6.31 -19.74
CA TYR A 313 -28.49 -6.11 -21.19
C TYR A 313 -27.53 -5.08 -21.79
N ASN A 314 -26.89 -4.24 -20.96
CA ASN A 314 -25.90 -3.25 -21.38
C ASN A 314 -24.45 -3.79 -21.28
N GLY A 315 -24.26 -5.11 -21.10
CA GLY A 315 -22.94 -5.74 -20.99
C GLY A 315 -22.24 -5.53 -19.66
N LYS A 316 -22.93 -4.94 -18.66
CA LYS A 316 -22.34 -4.68 -17.35
C LYS A 316 -22.45 -5.91 -16.46
N SER A 317 -21.30 -6.46 -16.09
CA SER A 317 -21.17 -7.57 -15.14
C SER A 317 -21.12 -7.09 -13.69
N PHE A 318 -21.91 -7.71 -12.82
CA PHE A 318 -21.92 -7.48 -11.38
C PHE A 318 -22.47 -8.69 -10.61
N LYS A 319 -22.39 -8.65 -9.28
CA LYS A 319 -22.88 -9.72 -8.41
C LYS A 319 -24.27 -9.43 -7.88
N VAL A 320 -25.05 -10.49 -7.70
CA VAL A 320 -26.39 -10.45 -7.12
C VAL A 320 -26.63 -11.59 -6.15
N MET A 321 -27.56 -11.37 -5.24
CA MET A 321 -28.14 -12.38 -4.38
C MET A 321 -29.28 -13.04 -5.13
N ARG A 322 -29.08 -14.29 -5.52
CA ARG A 322 -30.07 -15.09 -6.24
C ARG A 322 -30.95 -15.86 -5.24
N PHE A 323 -32.21 -15.49 -5.19
CA PHE A 323 -33.26 -16.13 -4.42
C PHE A 323 -34.02 -17.13 -5.29
N LYS A 324 -34.06 -18.39 -4.85
CA LYS A 324 -34.97 -19.40 -5.36
C LYS A 324 -36.29 -19.36 -4.59
N PRO A 325 -37.34 -20.07 -5.05
CA PRO A 325 -38.61 -20.16 -4.34
C PRO A 325 -38.54 -20.84 -2.96
N SER A 326 -37.38 -21.40 -2.59
CA SER A 326 -37.09 -21.94 -1.25
C SER A 326 -36.38 -20.94 -0.33
N CYS A 327 -35.90 -19.81 -0.85
CA CYS A 327 -35.04 -18.87 -0.12
C CYS A 327 -35.83 -17.81 0.63
N GLY A 328 -35.31 -17.40 1.79
CA GLY A 328 -35.86 -16.29 2.57
C GLY A 328 -34.84 -15.72 3.55
N MET A 329 -34.81 -14.39 3.65
CA MET A 329 -33.95 -13.67 4.59
C MET A 329 -34.74 -12.64 5.39
N ILE A 330 -34.26 -12.33 6.58
CA ILE A 330 -34.90 -11.41 7.52
C ILE A 330 -33.94 -10.36 8.02
N PHE A 331 -34.44 -9.12 8.09
CA PHE A 331 -33.76 -8.04 8.78
C PHE A 331 -33.80 -8.26 10.30
N PRO A 332 -32.91 -7.60 11.06
CA PRO A 332 -32.93 -7.65 12.51
C PRO A 332 -34.30 -7.28 13.10
N ASP A 333 -34.64 -7.83 14.27
CA ASP A 333 -35.94 -7.61 14.90
C ASP A 333 -36.06 -6.22 15.56
N ASP A 334 -34.92 -5.60 15.86
CA ASP A 334 -34.74 -4.25 16.38
C ASP A 334 -34.72 -3.18 15.27
N LEU A 335 -34.49 -3.56 14.01
CA LEU A 335 -34.67 -2.66 12.88
C LEU A 335 -36.16 -2.54 12.51
N VAL A 336 -36.82 -1.53 13.08
CA VAL A 336 -38.23 -1.20 12.81
C VAL A 336 -38.31 0.10 12.00
N ILE A 337 -38.75 0.01 10.75
CA ILE A 337 -38.85 1.15 9.85
C ILE A 337 -40.18 1.87 10.05
N GLN A 338 -40.12 3.15 10.41
CA GLN A 338 -41.26 4.06 10.55
C GLN A 338 -41.10 5.25 9.61
N GLN A 339 -42.18 6.00 9.38
CA GLN A 339 -42.10 7.27 8.66
C GLN A 339 -41.43 8.36 9.54
N PRO A 340 -40.63 9.27 8.96
CA PRO A 340 -40.29 9.34 7.54
C PRO A 340 -39.28 8.27 7.09
N PHE A 341 -39.39 7.79 5.85
CA PHE A 341 -38.38 6.88 5.29
C PHE A 341 -38.17 7.04 3.78
N THR A 342 -37.01 6.55 3.33
CA THR A 342 -36.72 6.24 1.93
C THR A 342 -36.15 4.83 1.85
N ILE A 343 -36.71 3.99 1.00
CA ILE A 343 -36.20 2.64 0.73
C ILE A 343 -35.96 2.52 -0.77
N MET A 344 -34.78 2.02 -1.15
CA MET A 344 -34.45 1.67 -2.53
C MET A 344 -34.08 0.20 -2.63
N ILE A 345 -34.55 -0.47 -3.68
CA ILE A 345 -34.13 -1.83 -4.03
C ILE A 345 -33.79 -1.91 -5.51
N VAL A 346 -32.69 -2.60 -5.81
CA VAL A 346 -32.29 -3.00 -7.17
C VAL A 346 -32.52 -4.49 -7.34
N ASP A 347 -33.54 -4.85 -8.13
CA ASP A 347 -33.95 -6.24 -8.30
C ASP A 347 -34.48 -6.57 -9.70
N ARG A 348 -34.56 -7.88 -9.99
CA ARG A 348 -35.23 -8.44 -11.17
C ARG A 348 -35.86 -9.79 -10.87
N TYR A 349 -36.77 -10.21 -11.73
CA TYR A 349 -37.03 -11.64 -11.91
C TYR A 349 -35.98 -12.27 -12.81
N TYR A 350 -35.60 -13.51 -12.54
CA TYR A 350 -34.81 -14.32 -13.49
C TYR A 350 -35.54 -15.61 -13.93
N GLY A 351 -36.62 -15.99 -13.25
CA GLY A 351 -37.35 -17.23 -13.50
C GLY A 351 -38.86 -17.06 -13.65
N THR A 352 -39.59 -18.16 -13.39
CA THR A 352 -41.03 -18.26 -13.68
C THR A 352 -41.90 -17.98 -12.46
N LYS A 353 -41.36 -18.15 -11.25
CA LYS A 353 -42.05 -17.78 -10.02
C LYS A 353 -41.91 -16.28 -9.81
N LYS A 354 -43.03 -15.57 -9.90
CA LYS A 354 -43.08 -14.10 -9.89
C LYS A 354 -43.82 -13.56 -8.67
N GLY A 355 -43.31 -13.82 -7.47
CA GLY A 355 -43.88 -13.37 -6.19
C GLY A 355 -43.26 -12.07 -5.66
N ARG A 356 -43.15 -11.92 -4.33
CA ARG A 356 -42.56 -10.73 -3.68
C ARG A 356 -41.03 -10.78 -3.62
N THR A 357 -40.38 -9.62 -3.72
CA THR A 357 -38.97 -9.43 -3.36
C THR A 357 -38.83 -8.81 -1.97
N LEU A 358 -38.92 -7.48 -1.82
CA LEU A 358 -38.85 -6.84 -0.51
C LEU A 358 -40.27 -6.64 0.06
N GLN A 359 -40.49 -7.09 1.29
CA GLN A 359 -41.80 -7.01 1.94
C GLN A 359 -41.70 -6.86 3.45
N SER A 360 -42.81 -6.44 4.07
CA SER A 360 -42.93 -6.41 5.54
C SER A 360 -43.17 -7.80 6.12
N ARG A 361 -42.80 -7.98 7.39
CA ARG A 361 -43.16 -9.13 8.24
C ARG A 361 -44.45 -8.90 9.04
N ASP A 362 -44.87 -7.64 9.19
CA ASP A 362 -45.95 -7.25 10.11
C ASP A 362 -47.24 -6.87 9.34
N VAL A 363 -47.10 -6.14 8.24
CA VAL A 363 -48.21 -5.57 7.46
C VAL A 363 -48.18 -6.03 6.01
N ASN A 364 -49.27 -5.82 5.27
CA ASN A 364 -49.28 -5.98 3.83
C ASN A 364 -48.57 -4.81 3.18
N TRP A 365 -47.27 -4.99 2.99
CA TRP A 365 -46.38 -4.01 2.39
C TRP A 365 -45.40 -4.70 1.46
N LEU A 366 -45.11 -4.10 0.30
CA LEU A 366 -44.07 -4.55 -0.62
C LEU A 366 -43.44 -3.38 -1.37
N LEU A 367 -42.18 -3.56 -1.75
CA LEU A 367 -41.46 -2.74 -2.71
C LEU A 367 -40.67 -3.63 -3.66
N GLY A 368 -40.71 -3.30 -4.95
CA GLY A 368 -40.01 -4.06 -5.98
C GLY A 368 -40.95 -4.99 -6.71
N LYS A 369 -40.59 -6.27 -6.83
CA LYS A 369 -41.29 -7.21 -7.69
C LYS A 369 -42.51 -7.83 -7.01
N TRP A 370 -43.63 -7.93 -7.74
CA TRP A 370 -44.82 -8.68 -7.36
C TRP A 370 -45.69 -9.10 -8.56
N SER A 371 -46.03 -10.40 -8.67
CA SER A 371 -46.97 -10.94 -9.68
C SER A 371 -46.68 -10.51 -11.12
N GLY A 372 -45.40 -10.45 -11.50
CA GLY A 372 -44.97 -9.98 -12.83
C GLY A 372 -44.98 -8.46 -13.03
N ASN A 373 -45.10 -7.69 -11.95
CA ASN A 373 -45.01 -6.24 -11.93
C ASN A 373 -43.82 -5.77 -11.07
N ASP A 374 -43.36 -4.56 -11.35
CA ASP A 374 -42.70 -3.69 -10.37
C ASP A 374 -43.80 -2.87 -9.66
N GLY A 375 -43.67 -2.63 -8.36
CA GLY A 375 -44.68 -1.88 -7.64
C GLY A 375 -44.32 -1.53 -6.21
N CYS A 376 -45.19 -0.72 -5.61
CA CYS A 376 -45.15 -0.34 -4.21
C CYS A 376 -46.56 -0.43 -3.62
N PHE A 377 -46.68 -1.17 -2.52
CA PHE A 377 -47.92 -1.36 -1.78
C PHE A 377 -47.66 -1.10 -0.30
N MET A 378 -48.50 -0.27 0.34
CA MET A 378 -48.36 0.14 1.74
C MET A 378 -49.70 0.05 2.50
N GLU A 379 -50.28 -1.15 2.61
CA GLU A 379 -51.70 -1.40 2.95
C GLU A 379 -52.69 -0.83 1.90
N GLY A 380 -52.15 -0.48 0.73
CA GLY A 380 -52.86 0.04 -0.43
C GLY A 380 -51.85 0.29 -1.55
N TRP A 381 -52.26 0.12 -2.81
CA TRP A 381 -51.36 0.35 -3.95
C TRP A 381 -50.97 1.83 -4.05
N ILE A 382 -49.67 2.10 -4.15
CA ILE A 382 -49.16 3.42 -4.55
C ILE A 382 -49.06 3.48 -6.07
N GLY A 383 -48.55 2.39 -6.65
CA GLY A 383 -48.49 2.18 -8.08
C GLY A 383 -47.92 0.79 -8.41
N LYS A 384 -48.18 0.34 -9.63
CA LYS A 384 -47.60 -0.88 -10.20
C LYS A 384 -47.42 -0.73 -11.70
N LYS A 385 -46.41 -1.38 -12.26
CA LYS A 385 -46.13 -1.42 -13.70
C LYS A 385 -45.70 -2.82 -14.11
N THR A 386 -46.30 -3.36 -15.17
CA THR A 386 -45.94 -4.67 -15.72
C THR A 386 -44.48 -4.70 -16.15
N VAL A 387 -43.76 -5.78 -15.78
CA VAL A 387 -42.37 -5.99 -16.19
C VAL A 387 -42.32 -6.59 -17.59
N SER A 388 -41.61 -5.94 -18.51
CA SER A 388 -41.24 -6.52 -19.81
C SER A 388 -39.84 -7.15 -19.70
N GLY A 389 -39.77 -8.48 -19.62
CA GLY A 389 -38.49 -9.21 -19.57
C GLY A 389 -37.89 -9.39 -18.17
N ASN A 390 -36.58 -9.62 -18.13
CA ASN A 390 -35.80 -9.94 -16.93
C ASN A 390 -34.76 -8.83 -16.62
N GLU A 391 -35.10 -7.56 -16.90
CA GLU A 391 -34.22 -6.43 -16.64
C GLU A 391 -34.19 -6.07 -15.15
N PHE A 392 -33.05 -5.55 -14.69
CA PHE A 392 -32.94 -4.92 -13.38
C PHE A 392 -33.63 -3.56 -13.37
N THR A 393 -34.34 -3.28 -12.28
CA THR A 393 -34.98 -1.99 -12.05
C THR A 393 -34.54 -1.41 -10.72
N ILE A 394 -34.68 -0.10 -10.57
CA ILE A 394 -34.50 0.63 -9.31
C ILE A 394 -35.89 1.03 -8.84
N ASN A 395 -36.35 0.43 -7.74
CA ASN A 395 -37.61 0.81 -7.09
C ASN A 395 -37.30 1.66 -5.86
N THR A 396 -37.83 2.88 -5.82
CA THR A 396 -37.69 3.81 -4.69
C THR A 396 -39.07 4.05 -4.07
N ALA A 397 -39.21 3.82 -2.77
CA ALA A 397 -40.39 4.20 -2.00
C ALA A 397 -40.03 5.27 -0.96
N THR A 398 -40.88 6.29 -0.84
CA THR A 398 -40.80 7.26 0.25
C THR A 398 -42.15 7.42 0.94
N LEU A 399 -42.13 7.75 2.23
CA LEU A 399 -43.34 8.10 2.97
C LEU A 399 -42.98 9.08 4.08
N SER A 400 -43.75 10.17 4.16
CA SER A 400 -43.75 11.10 5.29
C SER A 400 -45.11 11.79 5.36
N ASN A 401 -45.66 11.98 6.57
CA ASN A 401 -46.92 12.71 6.79
C ASN A 401 -48.05 12.28 5.84
N THR A 402 -48.25 10.97 5.64
CA THR A 402 -49.26 10.40 4.72
C THR A 402 -49.08 10.72 3.23
N ASN A 403 -47.88 11.15 2.82
CA ASN A 403 -47.53 11.41 1.42
C ASN A 403 -46.63 10.28 0.87
N PRO A 404 -47.21 9.15 0.43
CA PRO A 404 -46.44 8.06 -0.16
C PRO A 404 -45.97 8.45 -1.57
N LYS A 405 -44.75 8.06 -1.94
CA LYS A 405 -44.29 8.14 -3.33
C LYS A 405 -43.60 6.87 -3.75
N TRP A 406 -43.78 6.51 -5.02
CA TRP A 406 -43.11 5.41 -5.67
C TRP A 406 -42.49 5.87 -6.99
N TYR A 407 -41.19 5.65 -7.09
CA TYR A 407 -40.41 5.90 -8.29
C TYR A 407 -39.89 4.58 -8.85
N LEU A 408 -39.97 4.43 -10.17
CA LEU A 408 -39.40 3.32 -10.91
C LEU A 408 -38.38 3.88 -11.88
N ASN A 409 -37.12 3.44 -11.74
CA ASN A 409 -35.98 3.94 -12.50
C ASN A 409 -35.92 5.49 -12.47
N GLY A 410 -36.15 6.08 -11.29
CA GLY A 410 -36.11 7.53 -11.09
C GLY A 410 -37.32 8.32 -11.59
N LYS A 411 -38.27 7.69 -12.30
CA LYS A 411 -39.54 8.31 -12.70
C LYS A 411 -40.61 8.09 -11.64
N LEU A 412 -41.27 9.17 -11.19
CA LEU A 412 -42.43 9.09 -10.29
C LEU A 412 -43.60 8.43 -11.03
N LEU A 413 -44.10 7.31 -10.50
CA LEU A 413 -45.22 6.55 -11.08
C LEU A 413 -46.41 6.37 -10.12
N GLY A 414 -46.27 6.75 -8.86
CA GLY A 414 -47.38 6.79 -7.90
C GLY A 414 -47.06 7.72 -6.74
N ASP A 415 -48.06 8.47 -6.29
CA ASP A 415 -47.93 9.51 -5.26
C ASP A 415 -49.16 9.59 -4.34
N ASN A 416 -50.02 8.56 -4.37
CA ASN A 416 -51.23 8.45 -3.55
C ASN A 416 -51.53 6.98 -3.26
N GLY A 417 -52.35 6.68 -2.25
CA GLY A 417 -52.80 5.34 -1.91
C GLY A 417 -52.53 4.97 -0.46
N GLY A 418 -51.95 3.78 -0.24
CA GLY A 418 -51.57 3.32 1.08
C GLY A 418 -50.54 4.22 1.75
N ASN A 419 -50.52 4.27 3.08
CA ASN A 419 -49.65 5.17 3.84
C ASN A 419 -49.08 4.52 5.10
N THR A 420 -48.95 3.19 5.09
CA THR A 420 -48.45 2.41 6.24
C THR A 420 -46.95 2.12 6.11
N SER A 421 -46.18 2.31 7.18
CA SER A 421 -44.76 1.95 7.23
C SER A 421 -44.55 0.42 7.21
N PRO A 422 -43.42 -0.08 6.68
CA PRO A 422 -43.17 -1.52 6.63
C PRO A 422 -42.90 -2.16 7.99
N TYR A 423 -42.53 -1.40 9.02
CA TYR A 423 -42.05 -1.92 10.30
C TYR A 423 -40.87 -2.89 10.09
N LYS A 424 -41.01 -4.18 10.41
CA LYS A 424 -39.95 -5.16 10.20
C LYS A 424 -39.94 -5.65 8.76
N LEU A 425 -38.78 -5.66 8.13
CA LEU A 425 -38.60 -6.11 6.74
C LEU A 425 -38.18 -7.58 6.65
N GLY A 426 -38.51 -8.19 5.50
CA GLY A 426 -38.09 -9.50 5.07
C GLY A 426 -37.91 -9.54 3.55
N ILE A 427 -37.08 -10.46 3.08
CA ILE A 427 -36.75 -10.63 1.66
C ILE A 427 -37.26 -11.99 1.17
N CYS A 428 -37.95 -11.99 0.04
CA CYS A 428 -38.66 -13.13 -0.53
C CYS A 428 -39.47 -13.83 0.55
N ARG A 429 -39.24 -15.12 0.83
CA ARG A 429 -40.04 -15.86 1.83
C ARG A 429 -39.89 -15.38 3.27
N GLY A 430 -38.90 -14.52 3.55
CA GLY A 430 -38.71 -13.98 4.89
C GLY A 430 -39.74 -12.94 5.34
N GLY A 431 -40.69 -12.53 4.49
CA GLY A 431 -41.77 -11.63 4.85
C GLY A 431 -43.09 -12.31 5.25
N LYS A 432 -44.12 -11.49 5.47
CA LYS A 432 -45.47 -11.90 5.86
C LYS A 432 -46.12 -12.82 4.83
N PHE A 433 -45.99 -12.52 3.55
CA PHE A 433 -46.57 -13.30 2.45
C PHE A 433 -45.55 -14.32 1.94
N ASN A 434 -45.23 -15.29 2.79
CA ASN A 434 -44.19 -16.29 2.54
C ASN A 434 -44.55 -17.35 1.47
N ASN A 435 -45.81 -17.38 1.01
CA ASN A 435 -46.28 -18.21 -0.11
C ASN A 435 -46.15 -17.51 -1.47
N GLU A 436 -45.92 -16.19 -1.50
CA GLU A 436 -45.71 -15.43 -2.72
C GLU A 436 -44.22 -15.48 -3.11
N VAL A 437 -43.78 -16.66 -3.53
CA VAL A 437 -42.38 -17.00 -3.79
C VAL A 437 -41.85 -16.46 -5.12
N SER A 438 -40.55 -16.16 -5.17
CA SER A 438 -39.91 -15.53 -6.33
C SER A 438 -38.63 -16.23 -6.77
N ASP A 439 -38.45 -16.33 -8.09
CA ASP A 439 -37.14 -16.46 -8.74
C ASP A 439 -36.59 -15.03 -8.96
N ALA A 440 -35.87 -14.50 -7.97
CA ALA A 440 -35.42 -13.11 -7.98
C ALA A 440 -33.90 -12.98 -7.81
N ASP A 441 -33.32 -11.99 -8.49
CA ASP A 441 -31.97 -11.51 -8.23
C ASP A 441 -32.08 -10.12 -7.56
N ILE A 442 -31.39 -9.91 -6.45
CA ILE A 442 -31.32 -8.62 -5.74
C ILE A 442 -29.86 -8.18 -5.69
N ALA A 443 -29.57 -6.97 -6.17
CA ALA A 443 -28.21 -6.43 -6.27
C ALA A 443 -27.86 -5.49 -5.11
N GLU A 444 -28.81 -4.63 -4.71
CA GLU A 444 -28.60 -3.67 -3.61
C GLU A 444 -29.92 -3.31 -2.93
N ILE A 445 -29.90 -3.12 -1.61
CA ILE A 445 -30.99 -2.51 -0.82
C ILE A 445 -30.40 -1.38 0.02
N LEU A 446 -31.06 -0.23 0.00
CA LEU A 446 -30.68 0.96 0.76
C LEU A 446 -31.88 1.48 1.55
N ILE A 447 -31.65 1.84 2.82
CA ILE A 447 -32.70 2.29 3.73
C ILE A 447 -32.24 3.53 4.48
N TRP A 448 -33.04 4.60 4.41
CA TRP A 448 -32.91 5.81 5.22
C TRP A 448 -34.13 5.96 6.12
N ASN A 449 -33.91 6.48 7.33
CA ASN A 449 -34.95 6.88 8.29
C ASN A 449 -35.42 8.33 8.09
N TYR A 450 -35.28 8.85 6.86
CA TYR A 450 -35.82 10.13 6.44
C TYR A 450 -36.18 10.08 4.95
N VAL A 451 -36.95 11.08 4.50
CA VAL A 451 -37.25 11.25 3.08
C VAL A 451 -36.09 12.02 2.44
N LEU A 452 -35.35 11.37 1.53
CA LEU A 452 -34.33 12.02 0.72
C LEU A 452 -34.97 13.19 -0.05
N SER A 453 -34.27 14.31 -0.12
CA SER A 453 -34.61 15.39 -1.05
C SER A 453 -34.60 14.88 -2.49
N ASP A 454 -35.29 15.57 -3.41
CA ASP A 454 -35.28 15.19 -4.82
C ASP A 454 -33.87 15.19 -5.42
N GLU A 455 -32.97 16.05 -4.93
CA GLU A 455 -31.57 16.07 -5.35
C GLU A 455 -30.80 14.86 -4.84
N GLU A 456 -30.89 14.55 -3.54
CA GLU A 456 -30.25 13.36 -2.95
C GLU A 456 -30.74 12.07 -3.61
N ARG A 457 -32.06 11.95 -3.78
CA ARG A 457 -32.68 10.78 -4.43
C ARG A 457 -32.17 10.62 -5.86
N LYS A 458 -32.22 11.67 -6.68
CA LYS A 458 -31.75 11.61 -8.08
C LYS A 458 -30.25 11.28 -8.17
N LYS A 459 -29.43 11.81 -7.25
CA LYS A 459 -28.00 11.46 -7.16
C LYS A 459 -27.83 9.97 -6.88
N GLN A 460 -28.55 9.44 -5.87
CA GLN A 460 -28.47 8.02 -5.52
C GLN A 460 -28.96 7.10 -6.65
N GLU A 461 -30.09 7.44 -7.28
CA GLU A 461 -30.62 6.67 -8.41
C GLU A 461 -29.67 6.69 -9.61
N LYS A 462 -28.99 7.82 -9.85
CA LYS A 462 -27.92 7.92 -10.87
C LYS A 462 -26.72 7.03 -10.53
N LEU A 463 -26.30 6.97 -9.27
CA LEU A 463 -25.24 6.07 -8.83
C LEU A 463 -25.63 4.60 -9.06
N LEU A 464 -26.83 4.19 -8.65
CA LEU A 464 -27.34 2.83 -8.89
C LEU A 464 -27.47 2.53 -10.39
N SER A 465 -27.95 3.49 -11.17
CA SER A 465 -28.06 3.40 -12.63
C SER A 465 -26.70 3.16 -13.28
N GLN A 466 -25.70 3.96 -12.93
CA GLN A 466 -24.34 3.80 -13.44
C GLN A 466 -23.75 2.48 -12.98
N LYS A 467 -23.88 2.15 -11.69
CA LYS A 467 -23.31 0.97 -11.05
C LYS A 467 -23.86 -0.34 -11.62
N TYR A 468 -25.16 -0.43 -11.86
CA TYR A 468 -25.83 -1.63 -12.35
C TYR A 468 -26.25 -1.55 -13.82
N GLY A 469 -25.84 -0.50 -14.53
CA GLY A 469 -26.16 -0.24 -15.93
C GLY A 469 -27.66 -0.24 -16.21
N ILE A 470 -28.45 0.40 -15.34
CA ILE A 470 -29.92 0.50 -15.45
C ILE A 470 -30.25 1.86 -16.06
N LYS A 471 -31.17 1.90 -17.03
CA LYS A 471 -31.61 3.17 -17.63
C LYS A 471 -32.65 3.86 -16.74
N LEU A 472 -32.42 5.14 -16.44
CA LEU A 472 -33.38 6.04 -15.78
C LEU A 472 -34.43 6.58 -16.77
#